data_AF-A0A8H7NIK4-F1
#
_entry.id   AF-A0A8H7NIK4-F1
#
_cell.length_a   1.000
_cell.length_b   1.000
_cell.length_c   1.000
_cell.angle_alpha   90.00
_cell.angle_beta   90.00
_cell.angle_gamma   90.00
#
_symmetry.space_group_name_H-M   'P 1'
#
loop_
_entity.id
_entity.type
_entity.pdbx_description
1 polymer ?
#
loop_
_entity_poly.entity_id
_entity_poly.type
_entity_poly.pdbx_seq_one_letter_code
_entity_poly.pdbx_strand_id
1 'polypeptide(L)'
;MRIRFSFAGVFLLLLLAAAYAGLTSLQLGHIVNDKVLHVATFFVLTVVFYWIVDTNRRRTLHMTLIVCTLILGIGSEFLQSFLPNGREFDMYDIVANIVGSLAGLGLCTWYHKRMLDRRRQRKTYNAVPGEDEADLELGEGHETGLLTKLRELGPWRKRLIIGTKTRRTIGMRKMLLMAMHQRRPTTQKFRALAMRKSVLIDDQSEMARVLSYGMGKR
;
A
#
# COMPACT_ATOMS: atom_id res chain seq x y z
N MET A 1 -14.25 6.83 15.58
CA MET A 1 -13.76 6.77 14.17
C MET A 1 -12.86 7.97 13.95
N ARG A 2 -11.62 7.80 13.48
CA ARG A 2 -10.71 8.94 13.23
C ARG A 2 -10.55 9.16 11.72
N ILE A 3 -10.56 10.42 11.28
CA ILE A 3 -10.41 10.80 9.89
C ILE A 3 -9.01 11.40 9.67
N ARG A 4 -8.35 10.98 8.60
CA ARG A 4 -7.04 11.50 8.20
C ARG A 4 -7.22 12.61 7.17
N PHE A 5 -7.31 13.85 7.65
CA PHE A 5 -7.62 15.03 6.83
C PHE A 5 -6.73 15.21 5.59
N SER A 6 -5.44 14.86 5.65
CA SER A 6 -4.56 14.93 4.48
C SER A 6 -5.05 14.05 3.32
N PHE A 7 -5.51 12.84 3.60
CA PHE A 7 -6.06 11.95 2.58
C PHE A 7 -7.43 12.43 2.11
N ALA A 8 -8.25 12.97 3.02
CA ALA A 8 -9.55 13.52 2.67
C ALA A 8 -9.41 14.71 1.70
N GLY A 9 -8.46 15.62 1.94
CA GLY A 9 -8.18 16.74 1.05
C GLY A 9 -7.72 16.28 -0.33
N VAL A 10 -6.78 15.32 -0.40
CA VAL A 10 -6.33 14.75 -1.68
C VAL A 10 -7.47 14.04 -2.40
N PHE A 11 -8.30 13.28 -1.69
CA PHE A 11 -9.46 12.62 -2.26
C PHE A 11 -10.46 13.61 -2.85
N LEU A 12 -10.76 14.69 -2.12
CA LEU A 12 -11.66 15.73 -2.61
C LEU A 12 -11.12 16.40 -3.87
N LEU A 13 -9.82 16.72 -3.91
CA LEU A 13 -9.19 17.28 -5.10
C LEU A 13 -9.24 16.33 -6.30
N LEU A 14 -8.96 15.04 -6.08
CA LEU A 14 -9.07 14.01 -7.12
C LEU A 14 -10.51 13.83 -7.60
N LEU A 15 -11.48 13.88 -6.69
CA LEU A 15 -12.89 13.77 -7.01
C LEU A 15 -13.36 14.95 -7.86
N LEU A 16 -12.95 16.18 -7.51
CA LEU A 16 -13.25 17.37 -8.31
C LEU A 16 -12.59 17.31 -9.68
N ALA A 17 -11.34 16.85 -9.77
CA ALA A 17 -10.65 16.67 -11.05
C ALA A 17 -11.33 15.61 -11.92
N ALA A 18 -11.72 14.47 -11.35
CA ALA A 18 -12.45 13.41 -12.04
C ALA A 18 -13.84 13.88 -12.49
N ALA A 19 -14.56 14.61 -11.65
CA ALA A 19 -15.86 15.20 -11.99
C ALA A 19 -15.72 16.22 -13.12
N TYR A 20 -14.70 17.09 -13.09
CA TYR A 20 -14.43 18.03 -14.17
C TYR A 20 -14.12 17.30 -15.49
N ALA A 21 -13.28 16.27 -15.47
CA ALA A 21 -12.94 15.51 -16.67
C ALA A 21 -14.14 14.70 -17.22
N GLY A 22 -14.93 14.08 -16.34
CA GLY A 22 -16.02 13.18 -16.72
C GLY A 22 -17.36 13.87 -17.02
N LEU A 23 -17.67 15.00 -16.38
CA LEU A 23 -18.98 15.66 -16.54
C LEU A 23 -18.97 16.76 -17.60
N THR A 24 -17.79 17.27 -17.99
CA THR A 24 -17.66 18.21 -19.12
C THR A 24 -17.63 17.48 -20.45
N SER A 25 -17.82 18.20 -21.55
CA SER A 25 -17.68 17.66 -22.92
C SER A 25 -16.24 17.36 -23.34
N LEU A 26 -15.28 17.39 -22.40
CA LEU A 26 -13.87 17.10 -22.65
C LEU A 26 -13.67 15.61 -22.92
N GLN A 27 -13.46 15.25 -24.19
CA GLN A 27 -13.15 13.88 -24.59
C GLN A 27 -11.63 13.65 -24.62
N LEU A 28 -11.10 13.13 -23.52
CA LEU A 28 -9.69 12.71 -23.44
C LEU A 28 -9.38 11.43 -24.25
N GLY A 29 -10.42 10.81 -24.83
CA GLY A 29 -10.36 9.59 -25.66
C GLY A 29 -9.37 9.66 -26.82
N HIS A 30 -9.11 10.85 -27.36
CA HIS A 30 -8.12 11.06 -28.41
C HIS A 30 -6.66 10.87 -27.95
N ILE A 31 -6.40 10.97 -26.64
CA ILE A 31 -5.06 10.89 -26.06
C ILE A 31 -4.89 9.58 -25.27
N VAL A 32 -5.91 9.18 -24.52
CA VAL A 32 -5.91 7.99 -23.67
C VAL A 32 -7.21 7.22 -23.87
N ASN A 33 -7.13 5.89 -23.93
CA ASN A 33 -8.32 5.05 -23.99
C ASN A 33 -9.22 5.32 -22.77
N ASP A 34 -10.48 5.64 -23.04
CA ASP A 34 -11.47 6.02 -22.04
C ASP A 34 -11.64 4.95 -20.95
N LYS A 35 -11.68 3.66 -21.33
CA LYS A 35 -11.78 2.54 -20.37
C LYS A 35 -10.58 2.49 -19.43
N VAL A 36 -9.38 2.78 -19.93
CA VAL A 36 -8.16 2.83 -19.12
C VAL A 36 -8.20 4.01 -18.15
N LEU A 37 -8.73 5.16 -18.59
CA LEU A 37 -8.92 6.34 -17.75
C LEU A 37 -9.88 6.04 -16.60
N HIS A 38 -11.00 5.36 -16.88
CA HIS A 38 -11.95 4.90 -15.88
C HIS A 38 -11.31 3.94 -14.86
N VAL A 39 -10.62 2.88 -15.32
CA VAL A 39 -9.90 1.96 -14.43
C VAL A 39 -8.88 2.70 -13.56
N ALA A 40 -8.06 3.57 -14.14
CA ALA A 40 -7.00 4.28 -13.43
C ALA A 40 -7.58 5.28 -12.40
N THR A 41 -8.61 6.03 -12.78
CA THR A 41 -9.25 7.03 -11.92
C THR A 41 -9.89 6.36 -10.70
N PHE A 42 -10.69 5.32 -10.92
CA PHE A 42 -11.34 4.59 -9.83
C PHE A 42 -10.37 3.81 -8.97
N PHE A 43 -9.27 3.31 -9.54
CA PHE A 43 -8.16 2.73 -8.77
C PHE A 43 -7.57 3.76 -7.81
N VAL A 44 -7.16 4.93 -8.29
CA VAL A 44 -6.52 5.96 -7.46
C VAL A 44 -7.49 6.51 -6.42
N LEU A 45 -8.73 6.82 -6.79
CA LEU A 45 -9.77 7.28 -5.85
C LEU A 45 -9.97 6.26 -4.73
N THR A 46 -10.05 4.98 -5.06
CA THR A 46 -10.25 3.91 -4.08
C THR A 46 -9.06 3.76 -3.13
N VAL A 47 -7.83 3.81 -3.66
CA VAL A 47 -6.63 3.75 -2.83
C VAL A 47 -6.62 4.91 -1.84
N VAL A 48 -6.85 6.14 -2.29
CA VAL A 48 -6.84 7.31 -1.41
C VAL A 48 -7.97 7.24 -0.38
N PHE A 49 -9.19 6.88 -0.81
CA PHE A 49 -10.36 6.78 0.08
C PHE A 49 -10.15 5.78 1.21
N TYR A 50 -9.60 4.59 0.91
CA TYR A 50 -9.35 3.55 1.89
C TYR A 50 -8.53 4.05 3.09
N TRP A 51 -7.62 5.01 2.86
CA TRP A 51 -6.76 5.57 3.90
C TRP A 51 -7.34 6.78 4.64
N ILE A 52 -8.51 7.30 4.24
CA ILE A 52 -9.19 8.42 4.92
C ILE A 52 -9.66 8.00 6.31
N VAL A 53 -10.35 6.86 6.39
CA VAL A 53 -11.03 6.43 7.62
C VAL A 53 -10.18 5.42 8.39
N ASP A 54 -9.71 5.84 9.57
CA ASP A 54 -9.00 4.99 10.51
C ASP A 54 -10.03 4.33 11.45
N THR A 55 -10.49 3.14 11.05
CA THR A 55 -11.44 2.31 11.80
C THR A 55 -11.12 0.82 11.63
N ASN A 56 -12.02 -0.06 12.08
CA ASN A 56 -11.86 -1.50 11.93
C ASN A 56 -11.80 -1.87 10.43
N ARG A 57 -10.89 -2.79 10.08
CA ARG A 57 -10.66 -3.26 8.71
C ARG A 57 -11.94 -3.63 7.97
N ARG A 58 -12.88 -4.33 8.63
CA ARG A 58 -14.17 -4.71 8.02
C ARG A 58 -15.03 -3.48 7.68
N ARG A 59 -15.10 -2.50 8.58
CA ARG A 59 -15.81 -1.23 8.33
C ARG A 59 -15.17 -0.44 7.20
N THR A 60 -13.85 -0.28 7.20
CA THR A 60 -13.14 0.44 6.12
C THR A 60 -13.40 -0.23 4.76
N LEU A 61 -13.36 -1.57 4.71
CA LEU A 61 -13.67 -2.34 3.51
C LEU A 61 -15.09 -2.07 3.00
N HIS A 62 -16.10 -2.22 3.86
CA HIS A 62 -17.50 -2.03 3.46
C HIS A 62 -17.76 -0.58 3.03
N MET A 63 -17.24 0.41 3.75
CA MET A 63 -17.39 1.81 3.37
C MET A 63 -16.70 2.11 2.04
N THR A 64 -15.53 1.53 1.78
CA THR A 64 -14.83 1.73 0.51
C THR A 64 -15.60 1.10 -0.66
N LEU A 65 -16.15 -0.10 -0.48
CA LEU A 65 -16.99 -0.74 -1.51
C LEU A 65 -18.24 0.07 -1.79
N ILE A 66 -18.95 0.51 -0.75
CA ILE A 66 -20.19 1.27 -0.92
C ILE A 66 -19.90 2.61 -1.60
N VAL A 67 -18.89 3.36 -1.14
CA VAL A 67 -18.62 4.70 -1.67
C VAL A 67 -17.94 4.63 -3.03
N CYS A 68 -16.83 3.90 -3.17
CA CYS A 68 -16.03 3.95 -4.39
C CYS A 68 -16.57 3.04 -5.50
N THR A 69 -17.08 1.85 -5.16
CA THR A 69 -17.53 0.88 -6.17
C THR A 69 -18.99 1.08 -6.54
N LEU A 70 -19.89 1.21 -5.56
CA LEU A 70 -21.32 1.39 -5.84
C LEU A 70 -21.65 2.85 -6.17
N ILE A 71 -21.50 3.76 -5.21
CA ILE A 71 -21.96 5.15 -5.37
C ILE A 71 -21.18 5.86 -6.47
N LEU A 72 -19.85 5.88 -6.39
CA LEU A 72 -19.04 6.55 -7.40
C LEU A 72 -18.95 5.71 -8.68
N GLY A 73 -18.70 4.40 -8.59
CA GLY A 73 -18.43 3.58 -9.77
C GLY A 73 -19.64 3.39 -10.67
N ILE A 74 -20.80 3.13 -10.09
CA ILE A 74 -22.05 3.00 -10.85
C ILE A 74 -22.70 4.39 -11.00
N GLY A 75 -22.80 5.16 -9.92
CA GLY A 75 -23.53 6.43 -9.93
C GLY A 75 -22.89 7.52 -10.80
N SER A 76 -21.58 7.49 -11.04
CA SER A 76 -20.95 8.45 -11.97
C SER A 76 -21.41 8.27 -13.41
N GLU A 77 -21.67 7.03 -13.84
CA GLU A 77 -22.18 6.73 -15.18
C GLU A 77 -23.61 7.24 -15.35
N PHE A 78 -24.47 6.94 -14.37
CA PHE A 78 -25.82 7.47 -14.35
C PHE A 78 -25.82 9.01 -14.35
N LEU A 79 -24.97 9.63 -13.53
CA LEU A 79 -24.88 11.09 -13.47
C LEU A 79 -24.43 11.70 -14.80
N GLN A 80 -23.49 11.07 -15.51
CA GLN A 80 -23.07 11.51 -16.84
C GLN A 80 -24.22 11.39 -17.85
N SER A 81 -24.95 10.27 -17.86
CA SER A 81 -26.07 10.05 -18.78
C SER A 81 -27.25 11.02 -18.57
N PHE A 82 -27.42 11.56 -17.36
CA PHE A 82 -28.46 12.55 -17.07
C PHE A 82 -28.07 13.98 -17.48
N LEU A 83 -26.79 14.25 -17.74
CA LEU A 83 -26.32 15.56 -18.12
C LEU A 83 -26.22 15.68 -19.65
N PRO A 84 -26.62 16.80 -20.26
CA PRO A 84 -26.48 17.04 -21.68
C PRO A 84 -25.02 17.42 -22.03
N ASN A 85 -24.07 16.53 -21.73
CA ASN A 85 -22.64 16.71 -21.95
C ASN A 85 -22.12 15.98 -23.22
N GLY A 86 -23.01 15.29 -23.94
CA GLY A 86 -22.68 14.53 -25.14
C GLY A 86 -22.03 13.17 -24.86
N ARG A 87 -22.15 12.65 -23.64
CA ARG A 87 -21.76 11.26 -23.29
C ARG A 87 -23.00 10.40 -23.14
N GLU A 88 -22.95 9.20 -23.72
CA GLU A 88 -24.00 8.20 -23.57
C GLU A 88 -23.63 7.20 -22.49
N PHE A 89 -24.65 6.59 -21.89
CA PHE A 89 -24.49 5.54 -20.89
C PHE A 89 -23.79 4.31 -21.49
N ASP A 90 -22.66 3.90 -20.92
CA ASP A 90 -21.94 2.69 -21.33
C ASP A 90 -21.67 1.73 -20.16
N MET A 91 -22.21 0.52 -20.29
CA MET A 91 -22.05 -0.53 -19.30
C MET A 91 -20.58 -0.98 -19.14
N TYR A 92 -19.75 -0.83 -20.18
CA TYR A 92 -18.31 -1.12 -20.09
C TYR A 92 -17.56 -0.11 -19.23
N ASP A 93 -18.03 1.14 -19.10
CA ASP A 93 -17.43 2.12 -18.19
C ASP A 93 -17.74 1.80 -16.73
N ILE A 94 -18.94 1.31 -16.45
CA ILE A 94 -19.27 0.76 -15.13
C ILE A 94 -18.34 -0.40 -14.77
N VAL A 95 -18.13 -1.34 -15.71
CA VAL A 95 -17.21 -2.47 -15.49
C VAL A 95 -15.79 -1.97 -15.26
N ALA A 96 -15.31 -1.00 -16.03
CA ALA A 96 -14.00 -0.37 -15.83
C ALA A 96 -13.86 0.27 -14.43
N ASN A 97 -14.87 1.00 -13.97
CA ASN A 97 -14.91 1.61 -12.64
C ASN A 97 -14.87 0.56 -11.52
N ILE A 98 -15.65 -0.52 -11.67
CA ILE A 98 -15.67 -1.64 -10.72
C ILE A 98 -14.31 -2.33 -10.68
N VAL A 99 -13.71 -2.65 -11.83
CA VAL A 99 -12.39 -3.28 -11.91
C VAL A 99 -11.33 -2.41 -11.25
N GLY A 100 -11.30 -1.11 -11.56
CA GLY A 100 -10.36 -0.16 -10.96
C GLY A 100 -10.50 -0.09 -9.44
N SER A 101 -11.73 0.04 -8.94
CA SER A 101 -11.98 0.13 -7.50
C SER A 101 -11.65 -1.17 -6.75
N LEU A 102 -12.03 -2.34 -7.28
CA LEU A 102 -11.69 -3.63 -6.67
C LEU A 102 -10.18 -3.88 -6.66
N ALA A 103 -9.46 -3.52 -7.73
CA ALA A 103 -8.01 -3.61 -7.78
C ALA A 103 -7.35 -2.71 -6.72
N GLY A 104 -7.83 -1.47 -6.57
CA GLY A 104 -7.34 -0.53 -5.55
C GLY A 104 -7.58 -1.04 -4.12
N LEU A 105 -8.77 -1.58 -3.87
CA LEU A 105 -9.13 -2.18 -2.59
C LEU A 105 -8.30 -3.43 -2.28
N GLY A 106 -8.11 -4.30 -3.27
CA GLY A 106 -7.25 -5.50 -3.17
C GLY A 106 -5.82 -5.13 -2.79
N LEU A 107 -5.23 -4.13 -3.47
CA LEU A 107 -3.90 -3.62 -3.14
C LEU A 107 -3.82 -3.10 -1.70
N CYS A 108 -4.79 -2.29 -1.29
CA CYS A 108 -4.82 -1.71 0.06
C CYS A 108 -4.95 -2.78 1.14
N THR A 109 -5.83 -3.75 0.95
CA THR A 109 -6.05 -4.84 1.92
C THR A 109 -4.85 -5.77 2.05
N TRP A 110 -4.20 -6.09 0.94
CA TRP A 110 -2.96 -6.86 0.90
C TRP A 110 -1.84 -6.12 1.66
N TYR A 111 -1.65 -4.83 1.37
CA TYR A 111 -0.65 -4.01 2.05
C TYR A 111 -0.93 -3.87 3.55
N HIS A 112 -2.19 -3.61 3.93
CA HIS A 112 -2.58 -3.50 5.33
C HIS A 112 -2.27 -4.80 6.08
N LYS A 113 -2.60 -5.96 5.50
CA LYS A 113 -2.26 -7.27 6.07
C LYS A 113 -0.74 -7.39 6.26
N ARG A 114 0.03 -7.15 5.19
CA ARG A 114 1.50 -7.30 5.22
C ARG A 114 2.17 -6.35 6.21
N MET A 115 1.64 -5.14 6.40
CA MET A 115 2.14 -4.17 7.35
C MET A 115 1.92 -4.64 8.80
N LEU A 116 0.75 -5.22 9.10
CA LEU A 116 0.44 -5.74 10.43
C LEU A 116 1.32 -6.96 10.77
N ASP A 117 1.53 -7.86 9.80
CA ASP A 117 2.38 -9.04 9.99
C ASP A 117 3.82 -8.65 10.35
N ARG A 118 4.38 -7.63 9.67
CA ARG A 118 5.71 -7.09 9.97
C ARG A 118 5.80 -6.44 11.35
N ARG A 119 4.71 -5.84 11.84
CA ARG A 119 4.66 -5.22 13.18
C ARG A 119 4.60 -6.28 14.26
N ARG A 120 3.83 -7.36 14.06
CA ARG A 120 3.76 -8.50 14.97
C ARG A 120 5.14 -9.16 15.13
N GLN A 121 5.80 -9.47 14.02
CA GLN A 121 7.15 -10.06 14.04
C GLN A 121 8.20 -9.20 14.76
N ARG A 122 8.09 -7.86 14.66
CA ARG A 122 8.99 -6.94 15.38
C ARG A 122 8.73 -6.86 16.87
N LYS A 123 7.49 -7.07 17.32
CA LYS A 123 7.16 -7.14 18.75
C LYS A 123 7.65 -8.45 19.35
N THR A 124 7.43 -9.57 18.67
CA THR A 124 7.90 -10.90 19.12
C THR A 124 9.44 -10.98 19.23
N TYR A 125 10.19 -10.30 18.35
CA TYR A 125 11.65 -10.34 18.37
C TYR A 125 12.29 -9.36 19.39
N ASN A 126 11.53 -8.38 19.88
CA ASN A 126 11.97 -7.42 20.91
C ASN A 126 11.41 -7.75 22.31
N ALA A 127 10.69 -8.87 22.45
CA ALA A 127 10.30 -9.35 23.77
C ALA A 127 11.54 -9.94 24.46
N VAL A 128 12.28 -9.07 25.16
CA VAL A 128 12.99 -9.52 26.37
C VAL A 128 11.92 -10.15 27.27
N PRO A 129 12.10 -11.37 27.79
CA PRO A 129 11.10 -12.00 28.63
C PRO A 129 10.99 -11.21 29.93
N GLY A 130 9.92 -10.44 30.07
CA GLY A 130 9.67 -9.58 31.22
C GLY A 130 8.44 -8.72 30.96
N GLU A 131 7.29 -9.26 31.38
CA GLU A 131 6.09 -8.51 31.80
C GLU A 131 5.30 -7.79 30.69
N ASP A 132 4.27 -8.49 30.20
CA ASP A 132 2.85 -8.07 30.23
C ASP A 132 2.09 -8.50 28.98
N GLU A 133 1.41 -9.65 29.10
CA GLU A 133 0.35 -10.10 28.19
C GLU A 133 -0.94 -9.27 28.40
N ALA A 134 -0.93 -8.02 27.95
CA ALA A 134 -2.16 -7.23 27.88
C ALA A 134 -2.04 -6.16 26.79
N ASP A 135 -2.16 -6.52 25.51
CA ASP A 135 -2.36 -5.52 24.45
C ASP A 135 -2.80 -6.14 23.11
N LEU A 136 -4.03 -6.63 23.07
CA LEU A 136 -4.76 -6.94 21.83
C LEU A 136 -6.15 -6.31 21.75
N GLU A 137 -6.36 -5.16 22.38
CA GLU A 137 -7.57 -4.34 22.19
C GLU A 137 -7.23 -3.06 21.40
N LEU A 138 -7.39 -3.16 20.08
CA LEU A 138 -7.03 -2.11 19.14
C LEU A 138 -8.21 -1.16 18.93
N GLY A 139 -8.48 -0.33 19.93
CA GLY A 139 -9.45 0.77 19.88
C GLY A 139 -9.80 1.25 21.28
N GLU A 140 -9.73 2.56 21.49
CA GLU A 140 -10.18 3.27 22.72
C GLU A 140 -9.23 3.16 23.93
N GLY A 141 -8.61 4.29 24.32
CA GLY A 141 -7.89 4.40 25.60
C GLY A 141 -6.46 4.93 25.53
N HIS A 142 -5.73 4.70 24.43
CA HIS A 142 -4.31 5.08 24.39
C HIS A 142 -4.07 6.60 24.23
N GLU A 143 -5.10 7.39 23.90
CA GLU A 143 -4.98 8.86 23.91
C GLU A 143 -5.13 9.43 25.32
N THR A 144 -6.06 8.91 26.13
CA THR A 144 -6.28 9.41 27.50
C THR A 144 -5.09 9.11 28.39
N GLY A 145 -4.55 7.89 28.39
CA GLY A 145 -3.37 7.55 29.21
C GLY A 145 -2.09 8.31 28.83
N LEU A 146 -1.91 8.67 27.56
CA LEU A 146 -0.81 9.52 27.11
C LEU A 146 -1.00 10.98 27.52
N LEU A 147 -2.22 11.51 27.47
CA LEU A 147 -2.49 12.87 27.93
C LEU A 147 -2.34 12.99 29.46
N THR A 148 -2.69 11.96 30.22
CA THR A 148 -2.44 11.90 31.67
C THR A 148 -0.94 11.87 31.96
N LYS A 149 -0.15 11.03 31.25
CA LYS A 149 1.32 11.03 31.34
C LYS A 149 1.99 12.32 30.82
N LEU A 150 1.39 13.01 29.85
CA LEU A 150 1.92 14.26 29.29
C LEU A 150 1.67 15.48 30.17
N ARG A 151 0.70 15.39 31.10
CA ARG A 151 0.48 16.39 32.15
C ARG A 151 1.58 16.36 33.20
N GLU A 152 2.22 15.21 33.39
CA GLU A 152 3.27 14.98 34.39
C GLU A 152 4.71 15.21 33.87
N LEU A 153 4.90 15.34 32.55
CA LEU A 153 6.24 15.47 31.96
C LEU A 153 6.56 16.90 31.52
N GLY A 154 7.72 17.41 31.97
CA GLY A 154 8.21 18.76 31.70
C GLY A 154 8.48 19.08 30.22
N PRO A 155 8.67 20.39 29.89
CA PRO A 155 8.63 20.94 28.51
C PRO A 155 9.54 20.24 27.50
N TRP A 156 10.69 19.74 27.95
CA TRP A 156 11.72 19.15 27.11
C TRP A 156 11.37 17.76 26.54
N ARG A 157 10.44 17.01 27.16
CA ARG A 157 10.00 15.68 26.64
C ARG A 157 8.87 15.74 25.62
N LYS A 158 8.09 16.84 25.56
CA LYS A 158 7.01 17.02 24.57
C LYS A 158 7.55 17.01 23.13
N ARG A 159 8.79 17.47 22.93
CA ARG A 159 9.45 17.53 21.62
C ARG A 159 9.79 16.15 21.03
N LEU A 160 10.01 15.13 21.86
CA LEU A 160 10.37 13.79 21.41
C LEU A 160 9.18 13.05 20.75
N ILE A 161 7.97 13.31 21.22
CA ILE A 161 6.74 12.66 20.71
C ILE A 161 6.30 13.30 19.39
N ILE A 162 6.54 14.61 19.20
CA ILE A 162 6.27 15.31 17.93
C ILE A 162 7.07 14.68 16.77
N GLY A 163 8.27 14.13 17.03
CA GLY A 163 9.08 13.41 16.06
C GLY A 163 8.47 12.09 15.53
N THR A 164 7.46 11.53 16.22
CA THR A 164 6.78 10.30 15.78
C THR A 164 5.71 10.55 14.71
N LYS A 165 5.21 11.79 14.60
CA LYS A 165 4.22 12.18 13.56
C LYS A 165 4.80 12.03 12.15
N THR A 166 6.11 12.24 12.01
CA THR A 166 6.90 12.08 10.78
C THR A 166 7.01 10.62 10.31
N ARG A 167 6.74 9.61 11.16
CA ARG A 167 6.82 8.19 10.76
C ARG A 167 5.64 7.68 9.94
N ARG A 168 4.48 8.36 9.95
CA ARG A 168 3.32 7.96 9.14
C ARG A 168 3.44 8.41 7.67
N THR A 169 4.09 9.53 7.38
CA THR A 169 4.37 10.00 6.01
C THR A 169 5.52 9.23 5.34
N ILE A 170 6.45 8.68 6.12
CA ILE A 170 7.53 7.80 5.61
C ILE A 170 6.99 6.54 4.94
N GLY A 171 5.84 6.00 5.39
CA GLY A 171 5.20 4.85 4.76
C GLY A 171 4.74 5.15 3.32
N MET A 172 4.32 6.38 3.05
CA MET A 172 3.80 6.82 1.76
C MET A 172 4.91 7.15 0.75
N ARG A 173 6.02 7.74 1.22
CA ARG A 173 7.27 7.82 0.41
C ARG A 173 7.78 6.43 0.05
N LYS A 174 7.71 5.48 0.99
CA LYS A 174 8.07 4.08 0.74
C LYS A 174 7.10 3.37 -0.23
N MET A 175 5.84 3.79 -0.28
CA MET A 175 4.81 3.31 -1.22
C MET A 175 5.10 3.76 -2.65
N LEU A 176 5.39 5.05 -2.87
CA LEU A 176 5.79 5.55 -4.19
C LEU A 176 7.10 4.89 -4.65
N LEU A 177 8.08 4.79 -3.74
CA LEU A 177 9.35 4.11 -4.00
C LEU A 177 9.18 2.61 -4.28
N MET A 178 8.29 1.90 -3.59
CA MET A 178 8.06 0.47 -3.85
C MET A 178 7.28 0.22 -5.14
N ALA A 179 6.29 1.05 -5.46
CA ALA A 179 5.58 0.97 -6.74
C ALA A 179 6.51 1.26 -7.93
N MET A 180 7.45 2.20 -7.78
CA MET A 180 8.48 2.47 -8.79
C MET A 180 9.58 1.40 -8.85
N HIS A 181 9.80 0.62 -7.78
CA HIS A 181 10.84 -0.41 -7.71
C HIS A 181 10.34 -1.84 -8.02
N GLN A 182 9.09 -2.01 -8.45
CA GLN A 182 8.52 -3.32 -8.79
C GLN A 182 8.86 -3.79 -10.21
N ARG A 183 10.09 -3.51 -10.67
CA ARG A 183 10.73 -4.18 -11.80
C ARG A 183 12.13 -4.62 -11.39
N ARG A 184 12.27 -5.75 -10.68
CA ARG A 184 13.35 -6.76 -10.83
C ARG A 184 13.01 -7.99 -10.00
N PRO A 185 12.32 -9.01 -10.53
CA PRO A 185 12.37 -10.33 -9.92
C PRO A 185 13.70 -10.99 -10.31
N THR A 186 14.22 -11.89 -9.46
CA THR A 186 15.24 -12.93 -9.77
C THR A 186 16.75 -12.64 -9.64
N THR A 187 17.26 -11.95 -8.61
CA THR A 187 18.72 -12.00 -8.31
C THR A 187 19.12 -13.00 -7.22
N GLN A 188 18.19 -13.47 -6.38
CA GLN A 188 18.54 -14.46 -5.33
C GLN A 188 18.75 -15.88 -5.86
N LYS A 189 17.95 -16.34 -6.84
CA LYS A 189 18.11 -17.68 -7.41
C LYS A 189 19.43 -17.82 -8.21
N PHE A 190 19.85 -16.77 -8.93
CA PHE A 190 21.12 -16.78 -9.66
C PHE A 190 22.35 -16.75 -8.75
N ARG A 191 22.30 -16.04 -7.62
CA ARG A 191 23.40 -16.04 -6.63
C ARG A 191 23.58 -17.39 -5.95
N ALA A 192 22.49 -18.07 -5.59
CA ALA A 192 22.57 -19.41 -5.01
C ALA A 192 23.13 -20.44 -6.02
N LEU A 193 22.74 -20.33 -7.30
CA LEU A 193 23.25 -21.20 -8.35
C LEU A 193 24.73 -20.93 -8.67
N ALA A 194 25.14 -19.65 -8.69
CA ALA A 194 26.53 -19.24 -8.91
C ALA A 194 27.46 -19.68 -7.77
N MET A 195 27.02 -19.55 -6.51
CA MET A 195 27.79 -20.02 -5.35
C MET A 195 27.93 -21.54 -5.32
N ARG A 196 26.89 -22.29 -5.70
CA ARG A 196 26.99 -23.75 -5.79
C ARG A 196 27.93 -24.21 -6.90
N LYS A 197 28.00 -23.46 -8.01
CA LYS A 197 28.91 -23.75 -9.13
C LYS A 197 30.37 -23.40 -8.79
N SER A 198 30.63 -22.34 -8.04
CA SER A 198 32.00 -21.98 -7.63
C SER A 198 32.59 -22.97 -6.62
N VAL A 199 31.80 -23.46 -5.67
CA VAL A 199 32.25 -24.46 -4.69
C VAL A 199 32.62 -25.80 -5.36
N LEU A 200 31.84 -26.22 -6.38
CA LEU A 200 32.15 -27.44 -7.14
C LEU A 200 33.41 -27.31 -8.01
N ILE A 201 33.73 -26.11 -8.50
CA ILE A 201 34.93 -25.89 -9.31
C ILE A 201 36.19 -25.91 -8.44
N ASP A 202 36.12 -25.38 -7.22
CA ASP A 202 37.25 -25.36 -6.29
C ASP A 202 37.63 -26.77 -5.85
N ASP A 203 36.63 -27.61 -5.52
CA ASP A 203 36.81 -29.00 -5.09
C ASP A 203 37.45 -29.89 -6.18
N GLN A 204 37.05 -29.70 -7.44
CA GLN A 204 37.67 -30.41 -8.58
C GLN A 204 39.12 -29.97 -8.82
N SER A 205 39.44 -28.70 -8.55
CA SER A 205 40.78 -28.16 -8.72
C SER A 205 41.75 -28.60 -7.60
N GLU A 206 41.26 -28.73 -6.37
CA GLU A 206 41.99 -29.29 -5.23
C GLU A 206 42.28 -30.79 -5.44
N MET A 207 41.29 -31.57 -5.88
CA MET A 207 41.47 -33.00 -6.22
C MET A 207 42.52 -33.20 -7.32
N ALA A 208 42.51 -32.37 -8.37
CA ALA A 208 43.51 -32.42 -9.44
C ALA A 208 44.93 -32.08 -8.93
N ARG A 209 45.06 -31.16 -7.97
CA ARG A 209 46.34 -30.81 -7.34
C ARG A 209 46.88 -31.93 -6.46
N VAL A 210 46.02 -32.58 -5.66
CA VAL A 210 46.40 -33.71 -4.81
C VAL A 210 46.87 -34.91 -5.66
N LEU A 211 46.17 -35.22 -6.75
CA LEU A 211 46.57 -36.30 -7.66
C LEU A 211 47.88 -36.01 -8.40
N SER A 212 48.13 -34.75 -8.78
CA SER A 212 49.40 -34.34 -9.40
C SER A 212 50.59 -34.47 -8.43
N TYR A 213 50.41 -34.11 -7.15
CA TYR A 213 51.46 -34.21 -6.14
C TYR A 213 51.81 -35.66 -5.76
N GLY A 214 50.84 -36.59 -5.89
CA GLY A 214 51.03 -38.02 -5.63
C GLY A 214 51.77 -38.78 -6.74
N MET A 215 51.82 -38.27 -7.97
CA MET A 215 52.46 -38.95 -9.10
C MET A 215 53.91 -38.50 -9.39
N GLY A 216 54.40 -37.44 -8.74
CA GLY A 216 55.79 -36.96 -8.87
C GLY A 216 56.82 -37.64 -7.93
N LYS A 217 56.39 -38.62 -7.13
CA LYS A 217 57.26 -39.44 -6.28
C LYS A 217 57.18 -40.91 -6.71
N ARG A 218 57.86 -41.25 -7.78
CA ARG A 218 58.38 -42.60 -8.04
C ARG A 218 59.52 -42.53 -9.03
#